data_AF-A0A554JDN2-F1
#
_entry.id   AF-A0A554JDN2-F1
#
_cell.length_a   1.000
_cell.length_b   1.000
_cell.length_c   1.000
_cell.angle_alpha   90.00
_cell.angle_beta   90.00
_cell.angle_gamma   90.00
#
_symmetry.space_group_name_H-M   'P 1'
#
loop_
_entity.id
_entity.type
_entity.pdbx_description
1 polymer ?
#
loop_
_entity_poly.entity_id
_entity_poly.type
_entity_poly.pdbx_seq_one_letter_code
_entity_poly.pdbx_strand_id
1 'polypeptide(L)'
;FWEQDLLYKGAYIVQWCPKDATAIEDIEMEYEERKEKLYFIKFRVIAGPTKVEASPMAGGAKQSIDEYITVATARPETISADVAIAIYPNHPKYSKFLGKQAENPFTHTPIPVIEDKRVEKDFGSGALKITPGHDLLDFEIGQDHNLAILHVVDKTGRITELDPTLSGLKVPEAREKAAQILKEASLIEKEENYTHSVPVCERCKTVVEPLISEEWFVRMKPIAEKALKHIKEVTFIPKNYLGILTKFMEEIHDWSISRSLWWGHRIPVWYCQKCNPKHEVGKDKDMVITLEDPMKNCQTCGLKNWVQDEQVLDTWFSSGMWPLSTLGWPASANSASVAEATSAKDAASAGKPEEMPELKKYFPWSFEISAPEIKYLWIARMIMLSVWFKDEIPFKNMFFHGMLRDLQGRKFSKSLGNGIDPNELRSQWETDATRMALYTYSIPGRDGRVSKQLMDERAKNFRNFGTKLRNIYRFIIELKPSAHTSEVSSGIKPVSTSEVDKTQDVLSSERHPDDKQILEKLDKTIAEVTKNIDSFNLHLATETLYEFIWHEFADKYIESTKNRRAEAQPVLEYVFKTSLELLHPFMPFID
;
A
#
# COMPACT_ATOMS: atom_id res chain seq x y z
N PHE A 1 -17.16 -13.65 4.43
CA PHE A 1 -16.12 -14.51 3.84
C PHE A 1 -16.14 -15.94 4.36
N TRP A 2 -16.13 -16.21 5.68
CA TRP A 2 -16.18 -17.58 6.21
C TRP A 2 -17.35 -18.42 5.69
N GLU A 3 -18.58 -17.91 5.81
CA GLU A 3 -19.79 -18.59 5.32
C GLU A 3 -19.80 -18.81 3.80
N GLN A 4 -18.94 -18.09 3.06
CA GLN A 4 -18.79 -18.16 1.61
C GLN A 4 -17.61 -19.06 1.20
N ASP A 5 -17.00 -19.79 2.16
CA ASP A 5 -15.84 -20.66 1.95
C ASP A 5 -14.63 -19.97 1.30
N LEU A 6 -14.52 -18.66 1.52
CA LEU A 6 -13.40 -17.83 1.05
C LEU A 6 -12.28 -17.68 2.07
N LEU A 7 -12.50 -18.05 3.33
CA LEU A 7 -11.47 -18.02 4.35
C LEU A 7 -10.91 -19.43 4.57
N TYR A 8 -9.59 -19.51 4.72
CA TYR A 8 -8.92 -20.71 5.18
C TYR A 8 -7.73 -20.34 6.05
N LYS A 9 -7.29 -21.28 6.88
CA LYS A 9 -6.02 -21.19 7.60
C LYS A 9 -5.10 -22.23 7.01
N GLY A 10 -3.87 -21.83 6.67
CA GLY A 10 -2.94 -22.70 5.99
C GLY A 10 -1.51 -22.37 6.36
N ALA A 11 -0.67 -23.41 6.35
CA ALA A 11 0.77 -23.27 6.32
C ALA A 11 1.14 -22.62 4.98
N TYR A 12 1.64 -21.39 5.06
CA TYR A 12 2.16 -20.67 3.91
C TYR A 12 3.51 -20.12 4.27
N ILE A 13 4.39 -20.03 3.28
CA ILE A 13 5.67 -19.36 3.48
C ILE A 13 5.44 -17.86 3.49
N VAL A 14 5.53 -17.27 4.67
CA VAL A 14 5.38 -15.85 4.88
C VAL A 14 6.74 -15.19 4.93
N GLN A 15 6.78 -13.93 4.51
CA GLN A 15 7.95 -13.08 4.69
C GLN A 15 7.92 -12.56 6.14
N TRP A 16 8.73 -13.14 7.02
CA TRP A 16 8.72 -12.83 8.46
C TRP A 16 9.81 -11.83 8.85
N CYS A 17 9.42 -10.77 9.56
CA CYS A 17 10.41 -9.87 10.17
C CYS A 17 10.75 -10.34 11.59
N PRO A 18 11.98 -10.84 11.85
CA PRO A 18 12.36 -11.34 13.17
C PRO A 18 12.42 -10.23 14.23
N LYS A 19 12.57 -8.97 13.80
CA LYS A 19 12.62 -7.81 14.71
C LYS A 19 11.23 -7.33 15.11
N ASP A 20 10.31 -7.24 14.16
CA ASP A 20 8.93 -6.79 14.40
C ASP A 20 8.01 -7.95 14.82
N ALA A 21 8.52 -9.19 14.77
CA ALA A 21 7.83 -10.43 15.11
C ALA A 21 6.47 -10.60 14.40
N THR A 22 6.45 -10.29 13.11
CA THR A 22 5.23 -10.40 12.28
C THR A 22 5.56 -10.82 10.85
N ALA A 23 4.59 -11.49 10.22
CA ALA A 23 4.53 -11.62 8.77
C ALA A 23 4.34 -10.24 8.13
N ILE A 24 4.95 -10.05 6.97
CA ILE A 24 4.94 -8.85 6.13
C ILE A 24 4.42 -9.27 4.74
N GLU A 25 3.59 -8.44 4.13
CA GLU A 25 3.13 -8.67 2.75
C GLU A 25 4.24 -8.40 1.74
N ASP A 26 4.19 -9.05 0.58
CA ASP A 26 5.23 -8.87 -0.45
C ASP A 26 5.44 -7.40 -0.87
N ILE A 27 4.37 -6.61 -0.82
CA ILE A 27 4.38 -5.19 -1.16
C ILE A 27 4.89 -4.28 -0.03
N GLU A 28 4.97 -4.78 1.20
CA GLU A 28 5.56 -4.08 2.36
C GLU A 28 7.07 -4.40 2.51
N MET A 29 7.65 -5.12 1.53
CA MET A 29 9.08 -5.37 1.44
C MET A 29 9.79 -4.33 0.57
N GLU A 30 10.97 -3.92 1.02
CA GLU A 30 11.95 -3.22 0.18
C GLU A 30 13.10 -4.16 -0.16
N TYR A 31 13.89 -3.81 -1.17
CA TYR A 31 15.00 -4.62 -1.63
C TYR A 31 16.31 -3.82 -1.57
N GLU A 32 17.33 -4.42 -0.96
CA GLU A 32 18.68 -3.87 -0.87
C GLU A 32 19.65 -4.70 -1.71
N GLU A 33 20.42 -4.06 -2.58
CA GLU A 33 21.52 -4.74 -3.27
C GLU A 33 22.66 -5.03 -2.28
N ARG A 34 23.02 -6.31 -2.13
CA ARG A 34 24.12 -6.76 -1.26
C ARG A 34 25.13 -7.57 -2.03
N LYS A 35 26.39 -7.43 -1.63
CA LYS A 35 27.52 -8.23 -2.11
C LYS A 35 27.81 -9.31 -1.08
N GLU A 36 27.39 -10.53 -1.37
CA GLU A 36 27.60 -11.70 -0.54
C GLU A 36 28.43 -12.76 -1.29
N LYS A 37 28.67 -13.91 -0.66
CA LYS A 37 29.37 -15.03 -1.29
C LYS A 37 28.38 -16.07 -1.77
N LEU A 38 28.62 -16.62 -2.95
CA LEU A 38 27.96 -17.81 -3.46
C LEU A 38 28.89 -19.01 -3.25
N TYR A 39 28.42 -19.99 -2.48
CA TYR A 39 29.17 -21.18 -2.13
C TYR A 39 28.75 -22.34 -3.04
N PHE A 40 29.73 -23.01 -3.65
CA PHE A 40 29.52 -24.23 -4.44
C PHE A 40 29.84 -25.44 -3.58
N ILE A 41 28.82 -26.13 -3.09
CA ILE A 41 28.91 -27.13 -2.03
C ILE A 41 28.66 -28.52 -2.61
N LYS A 42 29.55 -29.46 -2.30
CA LYS A 42 29.46 -30.86 -2.73
C LYS A 42 28.61 -31.67 -1.76
N PHE A 43 27.56 -32.28 -2.28
CA PHE A 43 26.75 -33.29 -1.62
C PHE A 43 27.16 -34.67 -2.12
N ARG A 44 27.52 -35.57 -1.20
CA ARG A 44 27.95 -36.93 -1.55
C ARG A 44 26.74 -37.76 -1.97
N VAL A 45 26.82 -38.43 -3.13
CA VAL A 45 25.74 -39.29 -3.61
C VAL A 45 25.83 -40.66 -2.93
N ILE A 46 24.74 -41.06 -2.28
CA ILE A 46 24.58 -42.38 -1.66
C ILE A 46 23.74 -43.25 -2.61
N ALA A 47 24.20 -44.48 -2.87
CA ALA A 47 23.41 -45.44 -3.65
C ALA A 47 22.13 -45.80 -2.88
N GLY A 48 20.97 -45.55 -3.48
CA GLY A 48 19.67 -45.95 -2.91
C GLY A 48 19.50 -47.48 -2.84
N PRO A 49 18.46 -47.98 -2.13
CA PRO A 49 18.20 -49.41 -2.03
C PRO A 49 17.85 -50.00 -3.40
N THR A 50 18.79 -50.70 -4.03
CA THR A 50 18.48 -51.61 -5.12
C THR A 50 17.64 -52.75 -4.56
N LYS A 51 16.47 -53.02 -5.16
CA LYS A 51 15.78 -54.29 -4.99
C LYS A 51 16.79 -55.40 -5.32
N VAL A 52 17.24 -56.12 -4.29
CA VAL A 52 18.18 -57.23 -4.44
C VAL A 52 17.39 -58.41 -5.00
N GLU A 53 17.40 -58.56 -6.32
CA GLU A 53 17.31 -59.89 -6.91
C GLU A 53 18.71 -60.52 -6.80
N ALA A 54 18.82 -61.50 -5.91
CA ALA A 54 20.04 -62.23 -5.66
C ALA A 54 20.43 -63.03 -6.91
N SER A 55 21.59 -62.72 -7.48
CA SER A 55 22.36 -63.68 -8.27
C SER A 55 23.82 -63.62 -7.81
N PRO A 56 24.46 -64.74 -7.44
CA PRO A 56 25.80 -64.74 -6.90
C PRO A 56 26.86 -64.79 -8.02
N MET A 57 28.03 -64.26 -7.65
CA MET A 57 29.36 -64.39 -8.29
C MET A 57 29.69 -63.47 -9.47
N ALA A 58 30.53 -62.47 -9.21
CA ALA A 58 31.95 -62.48 -9.63
C ALA A 58 32.69 -61.33 -8.93
N GLY A 59 33.92 -61.61 -8.50
CA GLY A 59 34.70 -60.76 -7.61
C GLY A 59 35.26 -59.48 -8.22
N GLY A 60 35.66 -58.58 -7.33
CA GLY A 60 36.35 -57.33 -7.62
C GLY A 60 35.81 -56.21 -6.75
N ALA A 61 36.40 -56.00 -5.57
CA ALA A 61 36.15 -54.81 -4.76
C ALA A 61 36.66 -53.58 -5.52
N LYS A 62 35.80 -52.98 -6.35
CA LYS A 62 36.03 -51.65 -6.90
C LYS A 62 35.87 -50.67 -5.73
N GLN A 63 36.96 -50.01 -5.38
CA GLN A 63 36.94 -48.77 -4.60
C GLN A 63 35.89 -47.84 -5.23
N SER A 64 34.78 -47.61 -4.53
CA SER A 64 33.75 -46.69 -4.98
C SER A 64 34.35 -45.29 -4.96
N ILE A 65 34.55 -44.68 -6.13
CA ILE A 65 34.84 -43.26 -6.23
C ILE A 65 33.62 -42.53 -5.68
N ASP A 66 33.80 -41.72 -4.63
CA ASP A 66 32.71 -40.90 -4.10
C ASP A 66 32.22 -39.95 -5.20
N GLU A 67 30.96 -40.12 -5.62
CA GLU A 67 30.31 -39.25 -6.58
C GLU A 67 29.65 -38.08 -5.83
N TYR A 68 29.69 -36.87 -6.40
CA TYR A 68 29.15 -35.67 -5.78
C TYR A 68 28.22 -34.91 -6.72
N ILE A 69 27.19 -34.28 -6.14
CA ILE A 69 26.39 -33.21 -6.76
C ILE A 69 26.85 -31.90 -6.15
N THR A 70 27.14 -30.90 -6.98
CA THR A 70 27.52 -29.57 -6.49
C THR A 70 26.28 -28.71 -6.53
N VAL A 71 25.98 -27.97 -5.46
CA VAL A 71 24.89 -27.01 -5.37
C VAL A 71 25.45 -25.62 -5.10
N ALA A 72 24.90 -24.60 -5.75
CA ALA A 72 25.23 -23.20 -5.47
C ALA A 72 24.23 -22.59 -4.48
N THR A 73 24.69 -21.98 -3.39
CA THR A 73 23.82 -21.30 -2.41
C THR A 73 24.53 -20.12 -1.74
N ALA A 74 23.78 -19.06 -1.47
CA ALA A 74 24.22 -17.94 -0.62
C ALA A 74 23.89 -18.15 0.86
N ARG A 75 23.11 -19.20 1.19
CA ARG A 75 22.60 -19.49 2.54
C ARG A 75 23.04 -20.86 3.05
N PRO A 76 24.35 -21.10 3.28
CA PRO A 76 24.85 -22.38 3.81
C PRO A 76 24.25 -22.74 5.17
N GLU A 77 23.83 -21.76 5.98
CA GLU A 77 23.16 -21.98 7.27
C GLU A 77 21.82 -22.70 7.16
N THR A 78 21.23 -22.74 5.96
CA THR A 78 19.93 -23.39 5.74
C THR A 78 20.02 -24.86 5.35
N ILE A 79 21.23 -25.37 5.08
CA ILE A 79 21.45 -26.71 4.52
C ILE A 79 20.95 -27.81 5.45
N SER A 80 21.00 -27.61 6.76
CA SER A 80 20.49 -28.57 7.75
C SER A 80 18.98 -28.82 7.64
N ALA A 81 18.25 -27.96 6.93
CA ALA A 81 16.83 -28.13 6.58
C ALA A 81 16.61 -28.61 5.13
N ASP A 82 17.65 -28.94 4.37
CA ASP A 82 17.52 -29.48 3.02
C ASP A 82 16.82 -30.83 3.04
N VAL A 83 15.82 -30.98 2.17
CA VAL A 83 15.01 -32.21 2.05
C VAL A 83 15.11 -32.86 0.68
N ALA A 84 15.70 -32.18 -0.31
CA ALA A 84 16.01 -32.73 -1.63
C ALA A 84 17.10 -31.90 -2.33
N ILE A 85 17.66 -32.47 -3.40
CA ILE A 85 18.40 -31.71 -4.42
C ILE A 85 17.60 -31.77 -5.72
N ALA A 86 17.21 -30.62 -6.25
CA ALA A 86 16.57 -30.53 -7.55
C ALA A 86 17.58 -30.24 -8.65
N ILE A 87 17.47 -30.94 -9.78
CA ILE A 87 18.25 -30.68 -10.98
C ILE A 87 17.33 -30.27 -12.13
N TYR A 88 17.84 -29.46 -13.05
CA TYR A 88 17.06 -29.11 -14.24
C TYR A 88 16.88 -30.34 -15.16
N PRO A 89 15.83 -30.35 -16.01
CA PRO A 89 15.57 -31.52 -16.83
C PRO A 89 16.65 -31.85 -17.86
N ASN A 90 17.00 -33.13 -17.98
CA ASN A 90 18.08 -33.62 -18.86
C ASN A 90 19.47 -33.01 -18.57
N HIS A 91 19.79 -32.71 -17.31
CA HIS A 91 21.12 -32.24 -16.90
C HIS A 91 22.25 -33.17 -17.39
N PRO A 92 23.28 -32.70 -18.12
CA PRO A 92 24.30 -33.54 -18.74
C PRO A 92 25.18 -34.27 -17.71
N LYS A 93 25.49 -33.62 -16.59
CA LYS A 93 26.28 -34.20 -15.48
C LYS A 93 25.47 -34.98 -14.44
N TYR A 94 24.28 -34.48 -14.05
CA TYR A 94 23.56 -34.97 -12.87
C TYR A 94 22.35 -35.87 -13.16
N SER A 95 21.87 -35.99 -14.40
CA SER A 95 20.71 -36.87 -14.71
C SER A 95 20.91 -38.34 -14.31
N LYS A 96 22.17 -38.82 -14.28
CA LYS A 96 22.52 -40.16 -13.79
C LYS A 96 22.26 -40.40 -12.30
N PHE A 97 21.95 -39.33 -11.55
CA PHE A 97 21.65 -39.38 -10.12
C PHE A 97 20.16 -39.29 -9.81
N LEU A 98 19.29 -39.15 -10.80
CA LEU A 98 17.84 -39.18 -10.60
C LEU A 98 17.40 -40.47 -9.91
N GLY A 99 16.60 -40.32 -8.84
CA GLY A 99 16.15 -41.44 -8.00
C GLY A 99 17.21 -41.99 -7.03
N LYS A 100 18.43 -41.46 -7.03
CA LYS A 100 19.42 -41.71 -5.97
C LYS A 100 19.23 -40.71 -4.82
N GLN A 101 20.00 -40.88 -3.76
CA GLN A 101 20.01 -39.99 -2.62
C GLN A 101 21.36 -39.27 -2.52
N ALA A 102 21.35 -38.09 -1.93
CA ALA A 102 22.53 -37.34 -1.51
C ALA A 102 22.58 -37.27 0.01
N GLU A 103 23.77 -37.23 0.58
CA GLU A 103 23.98 -37.02 2.01
C GLU A 103 23.92 -35.53 2.34
N ASN A 104 23.07 -35.15 3.29
CA ASN A 104 23.08 -33.80 3.85
C ASN A 104 24.38 -33.57 4.66
N PRO A 105 25.21 -32.55 4.34
CA PRO A 105 26.50 -32.31 5.00
C PRO A 105 26.47 -32.06 6.51
N PHE A 106 25.34 -31.61 7.05
CA PHE A 106 25.22 -31.25 8.47
C PHE A 106 24.48 -32.32 9.27
N THR A 107 23.39 -32.86 8.73
CA THR A 107 22.56 -33.83 9.44
C THR A 107 22.91 -35.27 9.11
N HIS A 108 23.73 -35.51 8.09
CA HIS A 108 24.04 -36.83 7.52
C HIS A 108 22.80 -37.62 7.06
N THR A 109 21.65 -36.97 6.94
CA THR A 109 20.42 -37.62 6.48
C THR A 109 20.43 -37.76 4.97
N PRO A 110 19.95 -38.91 4.43
CA PRO A 110 19.79 -39.06 3.00
C PRO A 110 18.62 -38.23 2.47
N ILE A 111 18.86 -37.44 1.43
CA ILE A 111 17.86 -36.61 0.74
C ILE A 111 17.75 -37.03 -0.74
N PRO A 112 16.53 -37.13 -1.31
CA PRO A 112 16.33 -37.52 -2.70
C PRO A 112 16.89 -36.50 -3.70
N VAL A 113 17.34 -37.00 -4.86
CA VAL A 113 17.65 -36.19 -6.04
C VAL A 113 16.46 -36.24 -6.99
N ILE A 114 15.86 -35.07 -7.23
CA ILE A 114 14.63 -34.89 -8.03
C ILE A 114 14.89 -34.03 -9.26
N GLU A 115 13.99 -34.08 -10.23
CA GLU A 115 14.00 -33.22 -11.43
C GLU A 115 12.92 -32.15 -11.29
N ASP A 116 13.25 -30.89 -11.53
CA ASP A 116 12.25 -29.80 -11.56
C ASP A 116 12.58 -28.75 -12.62
N LYS A 117 11.58 -28.38 -13.43
CA LYS A 117 11.71 -27.41 -14.53
C LYS A 117 12.00 -25.98 -14.07
N ARG A 118 11.74 -25.66 -12.81
CA ARG A 118 12.01 -24.34 -12.22
C ARG A 118 13.49 -24.13 -11.87
N VAL A 119 14.29 -25.20 -11.86
CA VAL A 119 15.73 -25.09 -11.67
C VAL A 119 16.36 -24.46 -12.91
N GLU A 120 17.07 -23.34 -12.73
CA GLU A 120 17.76 -22.67 -13.82
C GLU A 120 18.98 -23.48 -14.29
N LYS A 121 19.06 -23.67 -15.61
CA LYS A 121 20.11 -24.46 -16.24
C LYS A 121 21.50 -23.84 -16.10
N ASP A 122 21.59 -22.53 -16.28
CA ASP A 122 22.86 -21.81 -16.41
C ASP A 122 23.29 -21.11 -15.11
N PHE A 123 22.45 -21.14 -14.07
CA PHE A 123 22.77 -20.58 -12.76
C PHE A 123 23.51 -21.61 -11.88
N GLY A 124 24.62 -21.19 -11.29
CA GLY A 124 25.41 -22.01 -10.38
C GLY A 124 25.94 -23.28 -11.07
N SER A 125 25.48 -24.44 -10.59
CA SER A 125 25.85 -25.77 -11.11
C SER A 125 24.76 -26.44 -11.94
N GLY A 126 23.58 -25.82 -12.07
CA GLY A 126 22.37 -26.49 -12.59
C GLY A 126 21.70 -27.45 -11.59
N ALA A 127 22.13 -27.43 -10.32
CA ALA A 127 21.49 -28.14 -9.21
C ALA A 127 21.23 -27.19 -8.04
N LEU A 128 20.05 -27.33 -7.43
CA LEU A 128 19.53 -26.46 -6.38
C LEU A 128 19.21 -27.29 -5.13
N LYS A 129 19.62 -26.81 -3.96
CA LYS A 129 19.16 -27.36 -2.68
C LYS A 129 17.69 -26.99 -2.47
N ILE A 130 16.87 -27.91 -1.98
CA ILE A 130 15.46 -27.64 -1.71
C ILE A 130 15.25 -27.55 -0.21
N THR A 131 14.96 -26.33 0.27
CA THR A 131 14.69 -26.01 1.68
C THR A 131 13.31 -25.36 1.84
N PRO A 132 12.20 -26.12 1.77
CA PRO A 132 10.84 -25.58 1.70
C PRO A 132 10.45 -24.64 2.83
N GLY A 133 11.09 -24.75 4.00
CA GLY A 133 10.81 -23.88 5.15
C GLY A 133 11.41 -22.49 5.08
N HIS A 134 12.29 -22.19 4.11
CA HIS A 134 13.17 -21.01 4.11
C HIS A 134 13.32 -20.30 2.75
N ASP A 135 12.63 -20.75 1.70
CA ASP A 135 12.62 -20.11 0.38
C ASP A 135 11.30 -20.37 -0.36
N LEU A 136 10.78 -19.36 -1.07
CA LEU A 136 9.49 -19.40 -1.77
C LEU A 136 9.47 -20.43 -2.90
N LEU A 137 10.51 -20.44 -3.73
CA LEU A 137 10.62 -21.37 -4.84
C LEU A 137 10.80 -22.80 -4.33
N ASP A 138 11.63 -22.98 -3.30
CA ASP A 138 11.81 -24.27 -2.65
C ASP A 138 10.52 -24.77 -2.00
N PHE A 139 9.68 -23.89 -1.45
CA PHE A 139 8.37 -24.24 -0.89
C PHE A 139 7.41 -24.78 -1.96
N GLU A 140 7.31 -24.10 -3.11
CA GLU A 140 6.49 -24.55 -4.22
C GLU A 140 6.97 -25.90 -4.79
N ILE A 141 8.28 -26.06 -4.97
CA ILE A 141 8.87 -27.35 -5.37
C ILE A 141 8.58 -28.41 -4.30
N GLY A 142 8.73 -28.05 -3.03
CA GLY A 142 8.43 -28.92 -1.90
C GLY A 142 6.99 -29.44 -1.90
N GLN A 143 6.01 -28.56 -2.15
CA GLN A 143 4.60 -28.95 -2.25
C GLN A 143 4.34 -29.88 -3.43
N ASP A 144 4.82 -29.55 -4.63
CA ASP A 144 4.56 -30.33 -5.84
C ASP A 144 5.15 -31.74 -5.78
N HIS A 145 6.29 -31.89 -5.10
CA HIS A 145 6.99 -33.17 -4.91
C HIS A 145 6.68 -33.85 -3.56
N ASN A 146 5.75 -33.29 -2.76
CA ASN A 146 5.36 -33.80 -1.44
C ASN A 146 6.54 -34.02 -0.48
N LEU A 147 7.44 -33.03 -0.41
CA LEU A 147 8.62 -33.02 0.45
C LEU A 147 8.30 -32.47 1.84
N ALA A 148 9.09 -32.87 2.83
CA ALA A 148 8.94 -32.38 4.21
C ALA A 148 9.32 -30.90 4.33
N ILE A 149 8.72 -30.22 5.30
CA ILE A 149 9.04 -28.83 5.64
C ILE A 149 9.82 -28.86 6.96
N LEU A 150 11.07 -28.40 6.92
CA LEU A 150 11.96 -28.32 8.08
C LEU A 150 12.30 -26.87 8.44
N HIS A 151 12.37 -26.58 9.74
CA HIS A 151 12.61 -25.25 10.28
C HIS A 151 13.97 -25.15 10.96
N VAL A 152 15.00 -24.72 10.23
CA VAL A 152 16.33 -24.43 10.80
C VAL A 152 16.43 -23.03 11.41
N VAL A 153 15.61 -22.07 10.99
CA VAL A 153 15.53 -20.72 11.58
C VAL A 153 14.18 -20.53 12.29
N ASP A 154 14.20 -19.97 13.50
CA ASP A 154 13.01 -19.63 14.27
C ASP A 154 12.49 -18.20 14.01
N LYS A 155 11.34 -17.87 14.60
CA LYS A 155 10.71 -16.54 14.51
C LYS A 155 11.55 -15.39 15.12
N THR A 156 12.62 -15.69 15.84
CA THR A 156 13.55 -14.69 16.40
C THR A 156 14.78 -14.46 15.51
N GLY A 157 14.87 -15.17 14.37
CA GLY A 157 16.02 -15.10 13.47
C GLY A 157 17.24 -15.86 14.02
N ARG A 158 17.01 -16.91 14.81
CA ARG A 158 18.04 -17.78 15.39
C ARG A 158 17.92 -19.21 14.88
N ILE A 159 19.03 -19.92 14.87
CA ILE A 159 19.07 -21.32 14.47
C ILE A 159 18.41 -22.20 15.53
N THR A 160 17.53 -23.10 15.11
CA THR A 160 16.81 -24.06 15.97
C THR A 160 17.70 -25.25 16.35
N GLU A 161 17.18 -26.12 17.21
CA GLU A 161 17.84 -27.38 17.57
C GLU A 161 17.91 -28.40 16.43
N LEU A 162 17.28 -28.12 15.27
CA LEU A 162 17.41 -28.96 14.07
C LEU A 162 18.87 -29.05 13.61
N ASP A 163 19.64 -27.98 13.82
CA ASP A 163 21.09 -28.00 13.66
C ASP A 163 21.78 -27.80 15.02
N PRO A 164 22.14 -28.89 15.72
CA PRO A 164 22.82 -28.81 17.00
C PRO A 164 24.18 -28.08 16.93
N THR A 165 24.80 -28.00 15.76
CA THR A 165 26.13 -27.37 15.59
C THR A 165 26.05 -25.85 15.52
N LEU A 166 24.91 -25.33 15.06
CA LEU A 166 24.65 -23.91 14.87
C LEU A 166 23.56 -23.34 15.80
N SER A 167 22.87 -24.21 16.56
CA SER A 167 21.75 -23.85 17.44
C SER A 167 22.01 -22.62 18.32
N GLY A 168 21.03 -21.71 18.35
CA GLY A 168 21.05 -20.47 19.11
C GLY A 168 21.78 -19.30 18.45
N LEU A 169 22.61 -19.52 17.42
CA LEU A 169 23.29 -18.45 16.69
C LEU A 169 22.31 -17.62 15.87
N LYS A 170 22.63 -16.33 15.68
CA LYS A 170 21.89 -15.50 14.71
C LYS A 170 22.23 -15.93 13.29
N VAL A 171 21.29 -15.78 12.35
CA VAL A 171 21.47 -16.18 10.94
C VAL A 171 22.82 -15.73 10.32
N PRO A 172 23.28 -14.47 10.45
CA PRO A 172 24.57 -14.07 9.90
C PRO A 172 25.78 -14.79 10.53
N GLU A 173 25.75 -14.99 11.85
CA GLU A 173 26.80 -15.70 12.59
C GLU A 173 26.81 -17.19 12.21
N ALA A 174 25.62 -17.79 12.06
CA ALA A 174 25.43 -19.15 11.62
C ALA A 174 25.92 -19.35 10.17
N ARG A 175 25.70 -18.38 9.29
CA ARG A 175 26.17 -18.40 7.89
C ARG A 175 27.69 -18.50 7.80
N GLU A 176 28.39 -17.67 8.56
CA GLU A 176 29.86 -17.69 8.60
C GLU A 176 30.37 -19.02 9.16
N LYS A 177 29.78 -19.50 10.25
CA LYS A 177 30.17 -20.77 10.89
C LYS A 177 29.86 -21.98 10.02
N ALA A 178 28.70 -22.01 9.36
CA ALA A 178 28.33 -23.06 8.40
C ALA A 178 29.33 -23.14 7.24
N ALA A 179 29.70 -21.99 6.67
CA ALA A 179 30.72 -21.93 5.62
C ALA A 179 32.08 -22.45 6.11
N GLN A 180 32.47 -22.12 7.34
CA GLN A 180 33.71 -22.63 7.94
C GLN A 180 33.69 -24.16 8.11
N ILE A 181 32.60 -24.73 8.65
CA ILE A 181 32.45 -26.19 8.82
C ILE A 181 32.57 -26.91 7.47
N LEU A 182 31.88 -26.41 6.44
CA LEU A 182 31.94 -26.99 5.10
C LEU A 182 33.34 -26.89 4.47
N LYS A 183 34.08 -25.83 4.78
CA LYS A 183 35.46 -25.64 4.32
C LYS A 183 36.42 -26.62 5.00
N GLU A 184 36.29 -26.80 6.31
CA GLU A 184 37.07 -27.77 7.10
C GLU A 184 36.79 -29.21 6.64
N ALA A 185 35.54 -29.52 6.28
CA ALA A 185 35.14 -30.79 5.68
C ALA A 185 35.56 -30.95 4.20
N SER A 186 36.21 -29.95 3.59
CA SER A 186 36.59 -29.94 2.17
C SER A 186 35.42 -30.17 1.21
N LEU A 187 34.22 -29.72 1.60
CA LEU A 187 32.98 -29.85 0.83
C LEU A 187 32.71 -28.63 -0.06
N ILE A 188 33.41 -27.51 0.14
CA ILE A 188 33.35 -26.35 -0.76
C ILE A 188 34.25 -26.59 -1.97
N GLU A 189 33.66 -26.59 -3.17
CA GLU A 189 34.37 -26.68 -4.45
C GLU A 189 34.97 -25.33 -4.86
N LYS A 190 34.20 -24.25 -4.74
CA LYS A 190 34.64 -22.86 -4.96
C LYS A 190 33.73 -21.85 -4.26
N GLU A 191 34.23 -20.62 -4.11
CA GLU A 191 33.50 -19.45 -3.60
C GLU A 191 33.54 -18.35 -4.65
N GLU A 192 32.41 -17.69 -4.92
CA GLU A 192 32.33 -16.57 -5.87
C GLU A 192 31.65 -15.36 -5.21
N ASN A 193 32.03 -14.15 -5.62
CA ASN A 193 31.33 -12.95 -5.21
C ASN A 193 30.00 -12.86 -5.95
N TYR A 194 28.92 -12.64 -5.21
CA TYR A 194 27.57 -12.62 -5.74
C TYR A 194 26.84 -11.37 -5.27
N THR A 195 26.42 -10.56 -6.24
CA THR A 195 25.59 -9.38 -5.99
C THR A 195 24.15 -9.75 -6.24
N HIS A 196 23.31 -9.62 -5.21
CA HIS A 196 21.88 -9.94 -5.32
C HIS A 196 21.02 -8.98 -4.50
N SER A 197 19.72 -9.06 -4.74
CA SER A 197 18.72 -8.25 -4.08
C SER A 197 18.18 -8.97 -2.85
N VAL A 198 18.36 -8.40 -1.66
CA VAL A 198 17.93 -8.98 -0.39
C VAL A 198 16.68 -8.26 0.11
N PRO A 199 15.59 -8.98 0.42
CA PRO A 199 14.39 -8.38 0.97
C PRO A 199 14.62 -7.88 2.41
N VAL A 200 14.18 -6.66 2.69
CA VAL A 200 14.20 -6.03 4.01
C VAL A 200 12.84 -5.45 4.37
N CYS A 201 12.50 -5.45 5.66
CA CYS A 201 11.26 -4.84 6.16
C CYS A 201 11.26 -3.33 5.88
N GLU A 202 10.21 -2.79 5.24
CA GLU A 202 10.09 -1.35 4.96
C GLU A 202 10.26 -0.50 6.23
N ARG A 203 9.72 -0.96 7.37
CA ARG A 203 9.67 -0.20 8.62
C ARG A 203 10.99 -0.21 9.37
N CYS A 204 11.55 -1.40 9.61
CA CYS A 204 12.70 -1.56 10.52
C CYS A 204 14.02 -1.89 9.81
N LYS A 205 13.99 -2.08 8.48
CA LYS A 205 15.13 -2.42 7.60
C LYS A 205 15.88 -3.71 7.94
N THR A 206 15.28 -4.57 8.77
CA THR A 206 15.83 -5.90 9.08
C THR A 206 15.59 -6.82 7.89
N VAL A 207 16.54 -7.72 7.61
CA VAL A 207 16.38 -8.77 6.59
C VAL A 207 15.14 -9.59 6.93
N VAL A 208 14.30 -9.80 5.92
CA VAL A 208 13.09 -10.60 6.07
C VAL A 208 13.46 -12.07 5.89
N GLU A 209 12.93 -12.93 6.76
CA GLU A 209 13.16 -14.37 6.74
C GLU A 209 11.91 -15.05 6.17
N PRO A 210 12.01 -15.79 5.06
CA PRO A 210 10.92 -16.67 4.63
C PRO A 210 10.74 -17.76 5.69
N LEU A 211 9.56 -17.85 6.30
CA LEU A 211 9.23 -18.87 7.30
C LEU A 211 7.83 -19.42 7.03
N ILE A 212 7.59 -20.69 7.33
CA ILE A 212 6.21 -21.19 7.38
C ILE A 212 5.53 -20.63 8.62
N SER A 213 4.41 -19.96 8.41
CA SER A 213 3.49 -19.58 9.47
C SER A 213 2.08 -20.02 9.09
N GLU A 214 1.30 -20.40 10.09
CA GLU A 214 -0.12 -20.61 9.91
C GLU A 214 -0.84 -19.26 9.99
N GLU A 215 -1.27 -18.79 8.84
CA GLU A 215 -1.99 -17.53 8.72
C GLU A 215 -3.40 -17.75 8.16
N TRP A 216 -4.27 -16.78 8.43
CA TRP A 216 -5.58 -16.68 7.82
C TRP A 216 -5.47 -16.04 6.45
N PHE A 217 -6.07 -16.68 5.46
CA PHE A 217 -6.08 -16.23 4.07
C PHE A 217 -7.49 -15.97 3.56
N VAL A 218 -7.63 -14.96 2.71
CA VAL A 218 -8.80 -14.77 1.86
C VAL A 218 -8.48 -15.25 0.45
N ARG A 219 -9.34 -16.11 -0.11
CA ARG A 219 -9.31 -16.50 -1.52
C ARG A 219 -9.63 -15.30 -2.39
N MET A 220 -8.61 -14.71 -3.02
CA MET A 220 -8.76 -13.42 -3.69
C MET A 220 -9.25 -13.54 -5.11
N LYS A 221 -8.96 -14.64 -5.80
CA LYS A 221 -9.31 -14.82 -7.22
C LYS A 221 -10.79 -14.57 -7.53
N PRO A 222 -11.78 -15.15 -6.80
CA PRO A 222 -13.19 -14.86 -7.06
C PRO A 222 -13.56 -13.39 -6.82
N ILE A 223 -12.94 -12.76 -5.83
CA ILE A 223 -13.19 -11.36 -5.46
C ILE A 223 -12.65 -10.43 -6.56
N ALA A 224 -11.43 -10.68 -7.03
CA ALA A 224 -10.78 -9.92 -8.09
C ALA A 224 -11.49 -10.08 -9.43
N GLU A 225 -11.92 -11.30 -9.81
CA GLU A 225 -12.71 -11.53 -11.02
C GLU A 225 -14.02 -10.75 -11.03
N LYS A 226 -14.66 -10.60 -9.86
CA LYS A 226 -15.85 -9.76 -9.71
C LYS A 226 -15.50 -8.29 -9.87
N ALA A 227 -14.44 -7.80 -9.22
CA ALA A 227 -13.99 -6.42 -9.31
C ALA A 227 -13.58 -6.00 -10.73
N LEU A 228 -12.92 -6.89 -11.48
CA LEU A 228 -12.49 -6.67 -12.86
C LEU A 228 -13.66 -6.38 -13.81
N LYS A 229 -14.87 -6.85 -13.51
CA LYS A 229 -16.07 -6.53 -14.30
C LYS A 229 -16.52 -5.08 -14.13
N HIS A 230 -16.24 -4.47 -12.98
CA HIS A 230 -16.67 -3.13 -12.61
C HIS A 230 -15.55 -2.09 -12.68
N ILE A 231 -14.27 -2.50 -12.77
CA ILE A 231 -13.12 -1.57 -12.68
C ILE A 231 -13.16 -0.45 -13.74
N LYS A 232 -13.78 -0.69 -14.90
CA LYS A 232 -13.95 0.31 -15.97
C LYS A 232 -14.99 1.39 -15.66
N GLU A 233 -15.82 1.18 -14.66
CA GLU A 233 -16.78 2.17 -14.17
C GLU A 233 -16.08 3.28 -13.36
N VAL A 234 -14.88 3.01 -12.84
CA VAL A 234 -14.03 4.01 -12.18
C VAL A 234 -13.25 4.81 -13.22
N THR A 235 -13.35 6.13 -13.17
CA THR A 235 -12.53 7.04 -13.97
C THR A 235 -11.19 7.29 -13.29
N PHE A 236 -10.12 6.68 -13.80
CA PHE A 236 -8.76 6.87 -13.29
C PHE A 236 -8.05 8.08 -13.90
N ILE A 237 -7.44 8.89 -13.04
CA ILE A 237 -6.65 10.06 -13.40
C ILE A 237 -5.29 9.93 -12.68
N PRO A 238 -4.19 9.69 -13.41
CA PRO A 238 -4.10 9.46 -14.86
C PRO A 238 -4.67 8.12 -15.34
N LYS A 239 -5.01 8.05 -16.63
CA LYS A 239 -5.72 6.90 -17.25
C LYS A 239 -4.96 5.56 -17.22
N ASN A 240 -3.64 5.59 -17.14
CA ASN A 240 -2.81 4.38 -17.15
C ASN A 240 -3.03 3.49 -15.91
N TYR A 241 -3.50 4.06 -14.78
CA TYR A 241 -3.74 3.29 -13.57
C TYR A 241 -4.84 2.24 -13.71
N LEU A 242 -5.77 2.41 -14.66
CA LEU A 242 -6.72 1.36 -15.02
C LEU A 242 -5.99 0.07 -15.43
N GLY A 243 -5.01 0.17 -16.33
CA GLY A 243 -4.23 -0.97 -16.79
C GLY A 243 -3.36 -1.57 -15.69
N ILE A 244 -2.74 -0.73 -14.85
CA ILE A 244 -1.90 -1.16 -13.73
C ILE A 244 -2.71 -1.99 -12.72
N LEU A 245 -3.87 -1.50 -12.30
CA LEU A 245 -4.71 -2.20 -11.32
C LEU A 245 -5.42 -3.42 -11.93
N THR A 246 -5.78 -3.36 -13.22
CA THR A 246 -6.31 -4.53 -13.94
C THR A 246 -5.31 -5.68 -13.90
N LYS A 247 -4.06 -5.44 -14.32
CA LYS A 247 -3.01 -6.47 -14.32
C LYS A 247 -2.77 -7.05 -12.92
N PHE A 248 -2.71 -6.20 -11.90
CA PHE A 248 -2.56 -6.65 -10.52
C PHE A 248 -3.70 -7.57 -10.06
N MET A 249 -4.95 -7.27 -10.42
CA MET A 249 -6.10 -8.11 -10.07
C MET A 249 -6.13 -9.42 -10.89
N GLU A 250 -5.60 -9.45 -12.10
CA GLU A 250 -5.47 -10.66 -12.93
C GLU A 250 -4.42 -11.64 -12.37
N GLU A 251 -3.33 -11.11 -11.80
CA GLU A 251 -2.20 -11.88 -11.25
C GLU A 251 -2.29 -12.06 -9.72
N ILE A 252 -3.43 -11.78 -9.09
CA ILE A 252 -3.56 -11.72 -7.63
C ILE A 252 -3.41 -13.09 -6.96
N HIS A 253 -2.68 -13.11 -5.85
CA HIS A 253 -2.57 -14.25 -4.94
C HIS A 253 -3.53 -14.13 -3.75
N ASP A 254 -3.77 -15.25 -3.06
CA ASP A 254 -4.60 -15.27 -1.84
C ASP A 254 -3.96 -14.38 -0.76
N TRP A 255 -4.79 -13.56 -0.11
CA TRP A 255 -4.32 -12.49 0.76
C TRP A 255 -4.23 -12.96 2.20
N SER A 256 -3.05 -12.85 2.81
CA SER A 256 -2.86 -13.08 4.24
C SER A 256 -3.48 -11.94 5.06
N ILE A 257 -4.57 -12.23 5.76
CA ILE A 257 -5.31 -11.22 6.53
C ILE A 257 -4.99 -11.24 8.03
N SER A 258 -4.14 -12.15 8.51
CA SER A 258 -3.74 -12.20 9.91
C SER A 258 -2.35 -11.64 10.15
N ARG A 259 -2.16 -11.07 11.33
CA ARG A 259 -0.88 -10.55 11.82
C ARG A 259 -0.68 -10.99 13.27
N SER A 260 0.54 -11.37 13.62
CA SER A 260 0.96 -11.66 15.00
C SER A 260 1.35 -10.38 15.74
N LEU A 261 0.49 -9.36 15.70
CA LEU A 261 0.70 -8.04 16.29
C LEU A 261 -0.22 -7.81 17.48
N TRP A 262 0.17 -6.90 18.37
CA TRP A 262 -0.68 -6.50 19.51
C TRP A 262 -1.77 -5.50 19.12
N TRP A 263 -1.52 -4.68 18.09
CA TRP A 263 -2.45 -3.64 17.64
C TRP A 263 -3.16 -4.06 16.35
N GLY A 264 -4.48 -4.19 16.43
CA GLY A 264 -5.35 -4.52 15.30
C GLY A 264 -6.69 -5.08 15.79
N HIS A 265 -7.60 -5.32 14.85
CA HIS A 265 -8.88 -5.97 15.18
C HIS A 265 -8.63 -7.46 15.43
N ARG A 266 -8.84 -7.95 16.66
CA ARG A 266 -8.64 -9.36 16.97
C ARG A 266 -9.55 -10.25 16.12
N ILE A 267 -9.00 -11.32 15.56
CA ILE A 267 -9.76 -12.21 14.69
C ILE A 267 -10.91 -12.84 15.50
N PRO A 268 -12.17 -12.75 15.03
CA PRO A 268 -13.36 -13.17 15.79
C PRO A 268 -13.59 -14.69 15.70
N VAL A 269 -12.54 -15.49 15.83
CA VAL A 269 -12.57 -16.95 15.78
C VAL A 269 -12.26 -17.49 17.17
N TRP A 270 -13.05 -18.45 17.63
CA TRP A 270 -12.96 -19.02 18.97
C TRP A 270 -12.82 -20.53 18.89
N TYR A 271 -11.91 -21.11 19.66
CA TYR A 271 -11.64 -22.54 19.70
C TYR A 271 -11.97 -23.10 21.09
N CYS A 272 -12.59 -24.28 21.15
CA CYS A 272 -12.77 -24.94 22.44
C CYS A 272 -11.44 -25.46 22.95
N GLN A 273 -10.97 -24.99 24.12
CA GLN A 273 -9.65 -25.34 24.63
C GLN A 273 -9.48 -26.85 24.92
N LYS A 274 -10.58 -27.55 25.27
CA LYS A 274 -10.56 -28.99 25.56
C LYS A 274 -10.62 -29.85 24.30
N CYS A 275 -11.51 -29.49 23.38
CA CYS A 275 -11.79 -30.31 22.19
C CYS A 275 -10.91 -29.95 20.98
N ASN A 276 -10.47 -28.70 20.92
CA ASN A 276 -9.63 -28.16 19.87
C ASN A 276 -8.40 -27.42 20.44
N PRO A 277 -7.54 -28.10 21.23
CA PRO A 277 -6.37 -27.48 21.86
C PRO A 277 -5.29 -27.03 20.85
N LYS A 278 -5.36 -27.53 19.61
CA LYS A 278 -4.44 -27.18 18.52
C LYS A 278 -4.95 -26.06 17.62
N HIS A 279 -6.13 -25.50 17.91
CA HIS A 279 -6.76 -24.45 17.11
C HIS A 279 -6.92 -24.84 15.61
N GLU A 280 -7.27 -26.10 15.36
CA GLU A 280 -7.57 -26.60 14.03
C GLU A 280 -8.79 -25.87 13.45
N VAL A 281 -8.69 -25.45 12.18
CA VAL A 281 -9.74 -24.69 11.50
C VAL A 281 -10.62 -25.61 10.68
N GLY A 282 -11.92 -25.59 10.95
CA GLY A 282 -12.93 -26.35 10.21
C GLY A 282 -14.32 -26.15 10.80
N LYS A 283 -15.36 -26.29 9.98
CA LYS A 283 -16.76 -26.19 10.44
C LYS A 283 -17.15 -27.36 11.36
N ASP A 284 -16.42 -28.46 11.26
CA ASP A 284 -16.52 -29.70 12.03
C ASP A 284 -15.55 -29.79 13.21
N LYS A 285 -14.62 -28.82 13.32
CA LYS A 285 -13.73 -28.66 14.47
C LYS A 285 -14.45 -27.76 15.46
N ASP A 286 -14.43 -28.06 16.77
CA ASP A 286 -15.09 -27.25 17.81
C ASP A 286 -14.54 -25.81 17.87
N MET A 287 -15.00 -25.02 16.90
CA MET A 287 -14.57 -23.68 16.52
C MET A 287 -15.81 -22.89 16.10
N VAL A 288 -15.89 -21.63 16.50
CA VAL A 288 -17.02 -20.76 16.18
C VAL A 288 -16.55 -19.36 15.82
N ILE A 289 -17.28 -18.68 14.94
CA ILE A 289 -16.97 -17.31 14.52
C ILE A 289 -18.05 -16.37 15.04
N THR A 290 -17.65 -15.46 15.91
CA THR A 290 -18.51 -14.48 16.58
C THR A 290 -17.66 -13.31 17.07
N LEU A 291 -18.21 -12.09 17.01
CA LEU A 291 -17.52 -10.87 17.42
C LEU A 291 -17.26 -10.84 18.93
N GLU A 292 -18.20 -11.38 19.71
CA GLU A 292 -18.12 -11.47 21.16
C GLU A 292 -17.91 -12.91 21.62
N ASP A 293 -17.60 -13.10 22.91
CA ASP A 293 -17.48 -14.42 23.52
C ASP A 293 -18.72 -15.27 23.18
N PRO A 294 -18.54 -16.50 22.66
CA PRO A 294 -19.67 -17.34 22.26
C PRO A 294 -20.69 -17.58 23.36
N MET A 295 -20.29 -17.52 24.64
CA MET A 295 -21.13 -17.74 25.84
C MET A 295 -21.98 -19.03 25.84
N LYS A 296 -21.70 -19.94 24.90
CA LYS A 296 -22.42 -21.18 24.61
C LYS A 296 -21.56 -22.40 24.92
N ASN A 297 -22.22 -23.53 25.14
CA ASN A 297 -21.52 -24.78 25.40
C ASN A 297 -20.87 -25.31 24.11
N CYS A 298 -19.64 -25.81 24.23
CA CYS A 298 -19.01 -26.58 23.17
C CYS A 298 -19.88 -27.78 22.80
N GLN A 299 -20.03 -28.02 21.50
CA GLN A 299 -20.93 -29.05 20.95
C GLN A 299 -20.47 -30.45 21.35
N THR A 300 -19.16 -30.66 21.45
CA THR A 300 -18.56 -31.95 21.79
C THR A 300 -18.43 -32.20 23.29
N CYS A 301 -17.93 -31.25 24.08
CA CYS A 301 -17.68 -31.47 25.52
C CYS A 301 -18.68 -30.83 26.48
N GLY A 302 -19.60 -30.01 26.00
CA GLY A 302 -20.59 -29.31 26.84
C GLY A 302 -20.04 -28.19 27.73
N LEU A 303 -18.72 -27.91 27.68
CA LEU A 303 -18.08 -26.88 28.49
C LEU A 303 -18.09 -25.51 27.81
N LYS A 304 -18.15 -24.44 28.59
CA LYS A 304 -17.94 -23.05 28.14
C LYS A 304 -16.47 -22.65 28.28
N ASN A 305 -15.60 -23.33 27.54
CA ASN A 305 -14.17 -23.07 27.59
C ASN A 305 -13.65 -22.73 26.19
N TRP A 306 -13.86 -21.47 25.80
CA TRP A 306 -13.48 -20.93 24.50
C TRP A 306 -12.27 -20.00 24.64
N VAL A 307 -11.34 -20.11 23.71
CA VAL A 307 -10.20 -19.20 23.58
C VAL A 307 -10.26 -18.57 22.20
N GLN A 308 -10.22 -17.24 22.15
CA GLN A 308 -10.21 -16.50 20.89
C GLN A 308 -8.82 -16.55 20.24
N ASP A 309 -8.76 -16.61 18.91
CA ASP A 309 -7.54 -16.51 18.11
C ASP A 309 -6.71 -15.30 18.56
N GLU A 310 -5.41 -15.49 18.73
CA GLU A 310 -4.49 -14.46 19.25
C GLU A 310 -4.05 -13.49 18.16
N GLN A 311 -4.24 -13.84 16.88
CA GLN A 311 -3.89 -13.00 15.76
C GLN A 311 -4.89 -11.84 15.59
N VAL A 312 -4.39 -10.74 15.03
CA VAL A 312 -5.19 -9.58 14.64
C VAL A 312 -5.31 -9.49 13.13
N LEU A 313 -6.35 -8.82 12.65
CA LEU A 313 -6.54 -8.54 11.24
C LEU A 313 -5.52 -7.53 10.73
N ASP A 314 -5.10 -7.75 9.48
CA ASP A 314 -4.32 -6.80 8.70
C ASP A 314 -5.00 -5.41 8.66
N THR A 315 -4.20 -4.35 8.78
CA THR A 315 -4.70 -2.97 8.69
C THR A 315 -5.30 -2.69 7.31
N TRP A 316 -4.80 -3.32 6.26
CA TRP A 316 -5.38 -3.20 4.92
C TRP A 316 -6.75 -3.87 4.80
N PHE A 317 -7.06 -4.83 5.69
CA PHE A 317 -8.39 -5.43 5.80
C PHE A 317 -9.42 -4.42 6.28
N SER A 318 -9.11 -3.64 7.32
CA SER A 318 -10.02 -2.62 7.81
C SER A 318 -10.06 -1.38 6.91
N SER A 319 -8.92 -0.92 6.40
CA SER A 319 -8.87 0.27 5.54
C SER A 319 -9.48 0.01 4.16
N GLY A 320 -9.40 -1.22 3.63
CA GLY A 320 -10.12 -1.61 2.42
C GLY A 320 -11.64 -1.50 2.55
N MET A 321 -12.17 -1.54 3.78
CA MET A 321 -13.60 -1.37 4.06
C MET A 321 -14.02 0.09 4.25
N TRP A 322 -13.09 1.04 4.13
CA TRP A 322 -13.32 2.48 4.37
C TRP A 322 -14.54 3.08 3.65
N PRO A 323 -14.83 2.78 2.37
CA PRO A 323 -16.01 3.28 1.66
C PRO A 323 -17.34 2.86 2.29
N LEU A 324 -17.34 1.78 3.06
CA LEU A 324 -18.51 1.18 3.65
C LEU A 324 -18.59 1.54 5.15
N SER A 325 -17.51 1.30 5.89
CA SER A 325 -17.47 1.45 7.35
C SER A 325 -17.71 2.88 7.82
N THR A 326 -17.25 3.87 7.05
CA THR A 326 -17.47 5.29 7.37
C THR A 326 -18.91 5.76 7.14
N LEU A 327 -19.69 5.01 6.37
CA LEU A 327 -21.09 5.28 6.07
C LEU A 327 -22.04 4.39 6.88
N GLY A 328 -21.54 3.81 7.97
CA GLY A 328 -22.32 2.99 8.90
C GLY A 328 -22.62 1.59 8.40
N TRP A 329 -21.84 1.06 7.45
CA TRP A 329 -21.92 -0.34 7.05
C TRP A 329 -20.96 -1.22 7.88
N PRO A 330 -21.40 -2.39 8.38
CA PRO A 330 -22.76 -2.89 8.34
C PRO A 330 -23.68 -2.05 9.25
N ALA A 331 -24.98 -1.96 8.92
CA ALA A 331 -25.98 -1.10 9.58
C ALA A 331 -26.17 -1.33 11.10
N SER A 332 -25.41 -2.24 11.68
CA SER A 332 -25.50 -2.65 13.08
C SER A 332 -24.80 -1.71 14.08
N ALA A 333 -24.24 -0.57 13.67
CA ALA A 333 -23.53 0.30 14.61
C ALA A 333 -24.43 1.20 15.49
N ASN A 334 -25.70 1.42 15.12
CA ASN A 334 -26.61 2.35 15.82
C ASN A 334 -27.78 1.68 16.58
N SER A 335 -27.79 0.36 16.72
CA SER A 335 -28.72 -0.32 17.63
C SER A 335 -27.91 -1.13 18.63
N ALA A 336 -28.33 -1.09 19.90
CA ALA A 336 -27.75 -1.83 21.02
C ALA A 336 -27.82 -3.38 20.86
N SER A 337 -28.02 -3.90 19.64
CA SER A 337 -28.31 -5.30 19.33
C SER A 337 -27.19 -6.03 18.60
N VAL A 338 -25.97 -5.48 18.50
CA VAL A 338 -24.79 -6.31 18.14
C VAL A 338 -24.54 -7.38 19.21
N ALA A 339 -24.94 -7.13 20.44
CA ALA A 339 -24.90 -8.09 21.55
C ALA A 339 -25.80 -9.33 21.37
N GLU A 340 -26.71 -9.34 20.38
CA GLU A 340 -27.66 -10.45 20.17
C GLU A 340 -27.44 -11.23 18.86
N ALA A 341 -26.54 -10.79 17.97
CA ALA A 341 -26.21 -11.52 16.75
C ALA A 341 -25.19 -12.64 17.06
N THR A 342 -25.67 -13.76 17.58
CA THR A 342 -24.83 -14.89 18.05
C THR A 342 -24.18 -15.74 16.95
N SER A 343 -24.43 -15.42 15.66
CA SER A 343 -23.79 -16.07 14.53
C SER A 343 -23.82 -15.23 13.24
N ALA A 344 -22.87 -15.49 12.33
CA ALA A 344 -22.86 -14.91 10.98
C ALA A 344 -24.11 -15.30 10.14
N LYS A 345 -24.81 -16.36 10.51
CA LYS A 345 -26.09 -16.76 9.89
C LYS A 345 -27.27 -15.88 10.33
N ASP A 346 -27.24 -15.33 11.55
CA ASP A 346 -28.29 -14.42 12.03
C ASP A 346 -28.21 -13.07 11.33
N ALA A 347 -27.01 -12.59 11.01
CA ALA A 347 -26.81 -11.38 10.20
C ALA A 347 -27.22 -11.55 8.72
N ALA A 348 -27.20 -12.79 8.20
CA ALA A 348 -27.59 -13.11 6.83
C ALA A 348 -29.09 -13.47 6.68
N SER A 349 -29.75 -13.83 7.78
CA SER A 349 -31.18 -14.24 7.82
C SER A 349 -32.10 -13.19 8.44
N ALA A 350 -31.57 -12.24 9.21
CA ALA A 350 -32.22 -10.95 9.42
C ALA A 350 -32.38 -10.31 8.04
N GLY A 351 -33.63 -10.05 7.61
CA GLY A 351 -33.90 -9.40 6.32
C GLY A 351 -32.97 -8.21 6.10
N LYS A 352 -32.56 -7.96 4.84
CA LYS A 352 -31.54 -6.97 4.46
C LYS A 352 -31.58 -5.78 5.44
N PRO A 353 -30.55 -5.60 6.30
CA PRO A 353 -30.52 -4.48 7.23
C PRO A 353 -30.86 -3.21 6.47
N GLU A 354 -31.79 -2.40 6.97
CA GLU A 354 -32.13 -1.14 6.31
C GLU A 354 -30.83 -0.38 6.08
N GLU A 355 -30.58 -0.06 4.81
CA GLU A 355 -29.36 0.61 4.40
C GLU A 355 -29.32 1.99 5.03
N MET A 356 -28.22 2.29 5.74
CA MET A 356 -28.04 3.57 6.40
C MET A 356 -28.26 4.72 5.39
N PRO A 357 -29.01 5.78 5.74
CA PRO A 357 -29.28 6.90 4.84
C PRO A 357 -28.01 7.50 4.23
N GLU A 358 -26.93 7.53 5.00
CA GLU A 358 -25.60 7.99 4.59
C GLU A 358 -25.02 7.09 3.49
N LEU A 359 -25.08 5.77 3.66
CA LEU A 359 -24.59 4.81 2.66
C LEU A 359 -25.35 5.00 1.34
N LYS A 360 -26.68 5.03 1.39
CA LYS A 360 -27.52 5.24 0.21
C LYS A 360 -27.26 6.57 -0.50
N LYS A 361 -26.94 7.62 0.26
CA LYS A 361 -26.76 8.97 -0.28
C LYS A 361 -25.37 9.21 -0.84
N TYR A 362 -24.33 8.66 -0.21
CA TYR A 362 -22.94 9.03 -0.48
C TYR A 362 -22.09 7.92 -1.09
N PHE A 363 -22.58 6.68 -1.17
CA PHE A 363 -21.92 5.58 -1.87
C PHE A 363 -22.56 5.35 -3.23
N PRO A 364 -21.79 5.31 -4.34
CA PRO A 364 -20.35 5.53 -4.45
C PRO A 364 -20.03 7.03 -4.35
N TRP A 365 -18.94 7.39 -3.68
CA TRP A 365 -18.59 8.81 -3.55
C TRP A 365 -17.97 9.37 -4.83
N SER A 366 -18.06 10.69 -4.99
CA SER A 366 -17.75 11.35 -6.27
C SER A 366 -16.26 11.30 -6.62
N PHE A 367 -15.35 11.41 -5.64
CA PHE A 367 -13.94 11.62 -5.90
C PHE A 367 -13.07 11.05 -4.77
N GLU A 368 -12.08 10.24 -5.14
CA GLU A 368 -11.04 9.69 -4.26
C GLU A 368 -9.67 10.24 -4.68
N ILE A 369 -8.83 10.59 -3.70
CA ILE A 369 -7.48 11.12 -3.92
C ILE A 369 -6.46 10.33 -3.10
N SER A 370 -5.40 9.86 -3.75
CA SER A 370 -4.37 9.11 -3.05
C SER A 370 -3.01 9.17 -3.75
N ALA A 371 -1.97 8.80 -3.00
CA ALA A 371 -0.65 8.57 -3.55
C ALA A 371 -0.59 7.22 -4.29
N PRO A 372 0.19 7.10 -5.37
CA PRO A 372 0.38 5.84 -6.09
C PRO A 372 0.97 4.69 -5.25
N GLU A 373 1.57 5.00 -4.11
CA GLU A 373 2.25 4.01 -3.26
C GLU A 373 1.27 2.98 -2.69
N ILE A 374 0.06 3.40 -2.32
CA ILE A 374 -0.96 2.54 -1.69
C ILE A 374 -2.02 2.05 -2.68
N LYS A 375 -1.77 2.13 -3.98
CA LYS A 375 -2.73 1.75 -5.03
C LYS A 375 -3.17 0.28 -4.95
N TYR A 376 -2.27 -0.62 -4.57
CA TYR A 376 -2.56 -2.06 -4.47
C TYR A 376 -3.08 -2.44 -3.08
N LEU A 377 -2.51 -1.83 -2.04
CA LEU A 377 -2.82 -2.08 -0.64
C LEU A 377 -4.16 -1.48 -0.20
N TRP A 378 -4.55 -0.34 -0.76
CA TRP A 378 -5.75 0.39 -0.35
C TRP A 378 -6.75 0.50 -1.49
N ILE A 379 -6.40 1.18 -2.59
CA ILE A 379 -7.35 1.49 -3.68
C ILE A 379 -7.91 0.20 -4.31
N ALA A 380 -7.05 -0.76 -4.66
CA ALA A 380 -7.50 -2.05 -5.19
C ALA A 380 -8.34 -2.84 -4.18
N ARG A 381 -7.99 -2.80 -2.89
CA ARG A 381 -8.76 -3.45 -1.82
C ARG A 381 -10.14 -2.81 -1.65
N MET A 382 -10.22 -1.47 -1.66
CA MET A 382 -11.50 -0.74 -1.63
C MET A 382 -12.40 -1.14 -2.80
N ILE A 383 -11.86 -1.21 -4.02
CA ILE A 383 -12.64 -1.64 -5.20
C ILE A 383 -13.12 -3.08 -5.03
N MET A 384 -12.21 -4.00 -4.71
CA MET A 384 -12.54 -5.42 -4.57
C MET A 384 -13.60 -5.68 -3.50
N LEU A 385 -13.41 -5.11 -2.30
CA LEU A 385 -14.32 -5.34 -1.17
C LEU A 385 -15.67 -4.65 -1.39
N SER A 386 -15.69 -3.43 -1.93
CA SER A 386 -16.94 -2.71 -2.23
C SER A 386 -17.78 -3.45 -3.27
N VAL A 387 -17.16 -3.86 -4.38
CA VAL A 387 -17.85 -4.65 -5.42
C VAL A 387 -18.29 -6.01 -4.87
N TRP A 388 -17.49 -6.63 -4.01
CA TRP A 388 -17.87 -7.90 -3.37
C TRP A 388 -19.14 -7.77 -2.54
N PHE A 389 -19.20 -6.78 -1.64
CA PHE A 389 -20.28 -6.64 -0.67
C PHE A 389 -21.50 -5.86 -1.17
N LYS A 390 -21.34 -4.99 -2.19
CA LYS A 390 -22.39 -4.07 -2.66
C LYS A 390 -22.69 -4.15 -4.15
N ASP A 391 -21.95 -4.95 -4.92
CA ASP A 391 -22.06 -5.02 -6.38
C ASP A 391 -21.87 -3.65 -7.07
N GLU A 392 -21.13 -2.74 -6.42
CA GLU A 392 -20.93 -1.36 -6.87
C GLU A 392 -19.52 -0.89 -6.51
N ILE A 393 -18.94 -0.04 -7.36
CA ILE A 393 -17.63 0.57 -7.15
C ILE A 393 -17.62 1.48 -5.91
N PRO A 394 -16.48 1.73 -5.26
CA PRO A 394 -16.42 2.62 -4.09
C PRO A 394 -16.51 4.12 -4.44
N PHE A 395 -16.00 4.50 -5.61
CA PHE A 395 -15.85 5.89 -6.02
C PHE A 395 -15.85 6.04 -7.54
N LYS A 396 -16.41 7.16 -8.03
CA LYS A 396 -16.55 7.42 -9.47
C LYS A 396 -15.25 7.89 -10.13
N ASN A 397 -14.49 8.74 -9.43
CA ASN A 397 -13.23 9.30 -9.93
C ASN A 397 -12.10 8.96 -8.96
N MET A 398 -10.99 8.43 -9.46
CA MET A 398 -9.78 8.12 -8.69
C MET A 398 -8.61 8.96 -9.19
N PHE A 399 -8.15 9.90 -8.37
CA PHE A 399 -7.03 10.78 -8.68
C PHE A 399 -5.76 10.36 -7.94
N PHE A 400 -4.77 9.92 -8.69
CA PHE A 400 -3.43 9.67 -8.19
C PHE A 400 -2.56 10.92 -8.33
N HIS A 401 -2.28 11.57 -7.21
CA HIS A 401 -1.41 12.75 -7.19
C HIS A 401 0.07 12.35 -7.30
N GLY A 402 0.91 13.25 -7.82
CA GLY A 402 2.36 13.09 -7.73
C GLY A 402 2.86 13.21 -6.29
N MET A 403 4.01 12.61 -6.01
CA MET A 403 4.68 12.70 -4.71
C MET A 403 5.74 13.81 -4.72
N LEU A 404 5.90 14.49 -3.59
CA LEU A 404 7.06 15.35 -3.38
C LEU A 404 8.30 14.50 -3.09
N ARG A 405 9.39 14.83 -3.76
CA ARG A 405 10.69 14.19 -3.67
C ARG A 405 11.77 15.23 -3.46
N ASP A 406 12.90 14.80 -2.93
CA ASP A 406 14.07 15.67 -2.87
C ASP A 406 14.63 15.96 -4.27
N LEU A 407 15.63 16.84 -4.35
CA LEU A 407 16.25 17.22 -5.62
C LEU A 407 16.92 16.05 -6.36
N GLN A 408 17.28 14.98 -5.63
CA GLN A 408 17.84 13.75 -6.21
C GLN A 408 16.75 12.76 -6.65
N GLY A 409 15.46 13.05 -6.39
CA GLY A 409 14.35 12.16 -6.72
C GLY A 409 14.11 11.07 -5.68
N ARG A 410 14.68 11.17 -4.48
CA ARG A 410 14.41 10.22 -3.39
C ARG A 410 13.14 10.62 -2.67
N LYS A 411 12.43 9.62 -2.14
CA LYS A 411 11.27 9.82 -1.27
C LYS A 411 11.70 10.59 -0.02
N PHE A 412 10.81 11.44 0.51
CA PHE A 412 11.04 12.04 1.81
C PHE A 412 11.00 10.98 2.91
N SER A 413 12.02 10.98 3.76
CA SER A 413 12.09 10.11 4.92
C SER A 413 12.69 10.84 6.10
N LYS A 414 12.24 10.47 7.30
CA LYS A 414 12.79 11.01 8.56
C LYS A 414 14.27 10.64 8.73
N SER A 415 14.66 9.44 8.32
CA SER A 415 16.04 8.95 8.44
C SER A 415 17.02 9.71 7.55
N LEU A 416 16.59 10.14 6.36
CA LEU A 416 17.42 10.95 5.46
C LEU A 416 17.41 12.44 5.82
N GLY A 417 16.52 12.88 6.73
CA GLY A 417 16.36 14.28 7.07
C GLY A 417 16.00 15.18 5.87
N ASN A 418 15.50 14.58 4.78
CA ASN A 418 15.23 15.28 3.52
C ASN A 418 13.76 15.75 3.40
N GLY A 419 12.93 15.49 4.41
CA GLY A 419 11.55 15.94 4.46
C GLY A 419 11.41 17.44 4.77
N ILE A 420 10.26 18.00 4.39
CA ILE A 420 9.88 19.38 4.69
C ILE A 420 8.67 19.33 5.62
N ASP A 421 8.77 19.95 6.80
CA ASP A 421 7.66 20.00 7.75
C ASP A 421 6.65 21.07 7.33
N PRO A 422 5.39 20.71 7.00
CA PRO A 422 4.37 21.69 6.65
C PRO A 422 4.03 22.66 7.80
N ASN A 423 4.25 22.27 9.06
CA ASN A 423 4.00 23.16 10.20
C ASN A 423 5.05 24.27 10.30
N GLU A 424 6.31 23.98 9.95
CA GLU A 424 7.35 25.02 9.88
C GLU A 424 6.98 26.05 8.80
N LEU A 425 6.61 25.59 7.60
CA LEU A 425 6.17 26.47 6.51
C LEU A 425 4.95 27.30 6.91
N ARG A 426 3.92 26.67 7.47
CA ARG A 426 2.71 27.37 7.94
C ARG A 426 3.04 28.43 8.97
N SER A 427 3.90 28.12 9.94
CA SER A 427 4.24 29.06 11.01
C SER A 427 5.07 30.24 10.50
N GLN A 428 5.87 30.03 9.47
CA GLN A 428 6.73 31.06 8.88
C GLN A 428 6.01 31.91 7.82
N TRP A 429 5.14 31.31 7.02
CA TRP A 429 4.55 31.93 5.83
C TRP A 429 3.03 32.00 5.81
N GLU A 430 2.35 31.50 6.84
CA GLU A 430 0.89 31.41 6.95
C GLU A 430 0.28 30.27 6.12
N THR A 431 -0.97 29.91 6.43
CA THR A 431 -1.66 28.76 5.87
C THR A 431 -1.87 28.89 4.37
N ASP A 432 -2.36 30.03 3.90
CA ASP A 432 -2.71 30.21 2.48
C ASP A 432 -1.50 30.26 1.56
N ALA A 433 -0.42 30.88 2.02
CA ALA A 433 0.83 30.87 1.26
C ALA A 433 1.40 29.45 1.14
N THR A 434 1.32 28.66 2.23
CA THR A 434 1.74 27.26 2.24
C THR A 434 0.87 26.41 1.30
N ARG A 435 -0.45 26.61 1.31
CA ARG A 435 -1.38 25.93 0.39
C ARG A 435 -1.05 26.24 -1.07
N MET A 436 -0.92 27.51 -1.41
CA MET A 436 -0.57 27.95 -2.78
C MET A 436 0.77 27.38 -3.23
N ALA A 437 1.79 27.36 -2.35
CA ALA A 437 3.08 26.77 -2.67
C ALA A 437 2.95 25.27 -3.03
N LEU A 438 2.16 24.51 -2.26
CA LEU A 438 1.91 23.09 -2.52
C LEU A 438 1.11 22.85 -3.81
N TYR A 439 0.13 23.71 -4.13
CA TYR A 439 -0.62 23.60 -5.39
C TYR A 439 0.28 23.71 -6.61
N THR A 440 1.40 24.45 -6.56
CA THR A 440 2.36 24.48 -7.68
C THR A 440 3.02 23.12 -7.99
N TYR A 441 2.96 22.18 -7.06
CA TYR A 441 3.46 20.80 -7.23
C TYR A 441 2.36 19.77 -7.50
N SER A 442 1.10 20.20 -7.64
CA SER A 442 -0.07 19.31 -7.83
C SER A 442 -0.26 18.81 -9.27
N ILE A 443 0.82 18.69 -10.05
CA ILE A 443 0.74 18.21 -11.44
C ILE A 443 0.24 16.75 -11.42
N PRO A 444 -0.89 16.43 -12.11
CA PRO A 444 -1.46 15.09 -12.10
C PRO A 444 -0.45 14.02 -12.52
N GLY A 445 -0.27 12.98 -11.69
CA GLY A 445 0.59 11.83 -11.98
C GLY A 445 2.10 12.11 -12.11
N ARG A 446 2.58 13.31 -11.79
CA ARG A 446 4.00 13.66 -11.90
C ARG A 446 4.57 14.09 -10.55
N ASP A 447 5.63 13.39 -10.14
CA ASP A 447 6.33 13.72 -8.91
C ASP A 447 7.02 15.10 -8.99
N GLY A 448 6.88 15.88 -7.93
CA GLY A 448 7.51 17.19 -7.77
C GLY A 448 8.84 17.07 -7.06
N ARG A 449 9.90 17.68 -7.62
CA ARG A 449 11.21 17.77 -6.94
C ARG A 449 11.33 19.11 -6.22
N VAL A 450 11.69 19.08 -4.95
CA VAL A 450 11.77 20.28 -4.13
C VAL A 450 12.82 20.15 -3.02
N SER A 451 13.46 21.27 -2.69
CA SER A 451 14.29 21.42 -1.50
C SER A 451 13.58 22.31 -0.48
N LYS A 452 14.00 22.28 0.77
CA LYS A 452 13.49 23.19 1.81
C LYS A 452 13.57 24.65 1.36
N GLN A 453 14.71 25.05 0.77
CA GLN A 453 14.91 26.41 0.25
C GLN A 453 13.91 26.76 -0.85
N LEU A 454 13.72 25.90 -1.86
CA LEU A 454 12.78 26.19 -2.95
C LEU A 454 11.34 26.28 -2.46
N MET A 455 10.95 25.43 -1.50
CA MET A 455 9.62 25.49 -0.91
C MET A 455 9.42 26.77 -0.10
N ASP A 456 10.44 27.18 0.67
CA ASP A 456 10.47 28.41 1.44
C ASP A 456 10.32 29.65 0.54
N GLU A 457 11.10 29.72 -0.54
CA GLU A 457 11.02 30.81 -1.53
C GLU A 457 9.63 30.90 -2.18
N ARG A 458 9.03 29.76 -2.54
CA ARG A 458 7.67 29.72 -3.09
C ARG A 458 6.62 30.19 -2.08
N ALA A 459 6.66 29.69 -0.86
CA ALA A 459 5.75 30.09 0.20
C ALA A 459 5.88 31.59 0.51
N LYS A 460 7.10 32.12 0.58
CA LYS A 460 7.35 33.56 0.71
C LYS A 460 6.71 34.38 -0.41
N ASN A 461 6.81 33.92 -1.66
CA ASN A 461 6.20 34.61 -2.80
C ASN A 461 4.68 34.65 -2.69
N PHE A 462 4.03 33.56 -2.27
CA PHE A 462 2.58 33.55 -2.07
C PHE A 462 2.13 34.33 -0.82
N ARG A 463 2.97 34.45 0.21
CA ARG A 463 2.73 35.38 1.33
C ARG A 463 2.74 36.84 0.83
N ASN A 464 3.66 37.18 -0.07
CA ASN A 464 3.68 38.50 -0.70
C ASN A 464 2.43 38.72 -1.59
N PHE A 465 1.92 37.66 -2.22
CA PHE A 465 0.63 37.71 -2.92
C PHE A 465 -0.55 37.99 -1.99
N GLY A 466 -0.61 37.33 -0.83
CA GLY A 466 -1.57 37.69 0.23
C GLY A 466 -1.47 39.16 0.64
N THR A 467 -0.25 39.69 0.77
CA THR A 467 -0.03 41.13 1.06
C THR A 467 -0.57 42.03 -0.07
N LYS A 468 -0.37 41.63 -1.33
CA LYS A 468 -0.92 42.36 -2.50
C LYS A 468 -2.46 42.37 -2.45
N LEU A 469 -3.11 41.26 -2.10
CA LEU A 469 -4.56 41.16 -1.93
C LEU A 469 -5.08 42.10 -0.82
N ARG A 470 -4.40 42.17 0.33
CA ARG A 470 -4.73 43.14 1.40
C ARG A 470 -4.62 44.60 0.91
N ASN A 471 -3.59 44.91 0.12
CA ASN A 471 -3.43 46.26 -0.44
C ASN A 471 -4.55 46.60 -1.45
N ILE A 472 -4.97 45.63 -2.27
CA ILE A 472 -6.12 45.77 -3.17
C ILE A 472 -7.39 46.02 -2.35
N TYR A 473 -7.66 45.21 -1.32
CA TYR A 473 -8.80 45.39 -0.41
C TYR A 473 -8.81 46.79 0.20
N ARG A 474 -7.68 47.23 0.77
CA ARG A 474 -7.55 48.58 1.35
C ARG A 474 -7.84 49.67 0.31
N PHE A 475 -7.32 49.50 -0.91
CA PHE A 475 -7.60 50.45 -1.98
C PHE A 475 -9.06 50.43 -2.40
N ILE A 476 -9.73 49.29 -2.54
CA ILE A 476 -11.09 49.25 -3.08
C ILE A 476 -12.12 49.56 -1.99
N ILE A 477 -11.97 48.99 -0.80
CA ILE A 477 -12.98 48.99 0.25
C ILE A 477 -12.70 50.05 1.32
N GLU A 478 -11.52 50.04 1.95
CA GLU A 478 -11.24 50.94 3.08
C GLU A 478 -11.11 52.41 2.66
N LEU A 479 -10.46 52.65 1.52
CA LEU A 479 -10.23 54.01 1.01
C LEU A 479 -11.35 54.49 0.09
N LYS A 480 -12.48 53.77 0.00
CA LYS A 480 -13.55 54.02 -0.97
C LYS A 480 -13.94 55.50 -1.03
N PRO A 481 -14.07 56.12 -2.21
CA PRO A 481 -14.50 57.51 -2.30
C PRO A 481 -15.89 57.68 -1.67
N SER A 482 -16.03 58.60 -0.73
CA SER A 482 -17.34 59.02 -0.24
C SER A 482 -18.13 59.56 -1.42
N ALA A 483 -19.33 59.03 -1.67
CA ALA A 483 -20.24 59.65 -2.62
C ALA A 483 -20.38 61.14 -2.24
N HIS A 484 -20.13 62.05 -3.18
CA HIS A 484 -20.28 63.48 -2.93
C HIS A 484 -21.69 63.77 -2.44
N THR A 485 -21.84 63.99 -1.13
CA THR A 485 -22.95 64.75 -0.57
C THR A 485 -22.75 66.19 -0.99
N SER A 486 -23.20 66.52 -2.21
CA SER A 486 -23.67 67.86 -2.49
C SER A 486 -24.94 68.04 -1.67
N GLU A 487 -24.87 68.87 -0.64
CA GLU A 487 -26.03 69.32 0.12
C GLU A 487 -27.09 69.91 -0.82
N VAL A 488 -28.18 69.17 -1.04
CA VAL A 488 -29.50 69.77 -1.23
C VAL A 488 -30.49 68.99 -0.37
N SER A 489 -31.13 69.77 0.49
CA SER A 489 -32.10 69.39 1.50
C SER A 489 -33.28 68.56 1.01
N SER A 490 -33.80 67.77 1.97
CA SER A 490 -35.19 67.33 2.15
C SER A 490 -35.65 66.04 1.44
N GLY A 491 -35.51 64.94 2.20
CA GLY A 491 -36.68 64.17 2.62
C GLY A 491 -37.12 62.99 1.76
N ILE A 492 -36.49 61.82 1.91
CA ILE A 492 -37.12 60.52 1.62
C ILE A 492 -36.69 59.49 2.69
N LYS A 493 -37.69 58.81 3.28
CA LYS A 493 -37.58 57.77 4.32
C LYS A 493 -36.84 56.51 3.82
N PRO A 494 -36.26 55.68 4.71
CA PRO A 494 -35.50 54.50 4.33
C PRO A 494 -36.42 53.43 3.76
N VAL A 495 -36.16 53.00 2.52
CA VAL A 495 -36.83 51.85 1.89
C VAL A 495 -35.94 50.62 2.05
N SER A 496 -36.60 49.53 2.43
CA SER A 496 -36.09 48.21 2.75
C SER A 496 -35.23 47.57 1.64
N THR A 497 -34.21 46.86 2.11
CA THR A 497 -33.39 45.84 1.45
C THR A 497 -34.16 44.93 0.49
N SER A 498 -33.77 44.93 -0.79
CA SER A 498 -33.86 43.75 -1.66
C SER A 498 -32.58 43.70 -2.52
N GLU A 499 -31.85 42.58 -2.44
CA GLU A 499 -30.50 42.38 -2.98
C GLU A 499 -30.49 41.93 -4.46
N VAL A 500 -31.58 42.10 -5.20
CA VAL A 500 -31.76 41.46 -6.51
C VAL A 500 -31.38 42.37 -7.71
N ASP A 501 -31.20 43.68 -7.52
CA ASP A 501 -31.08 44.62 -8.66
C ASP A 501 -29.66 45.18 -8.97
N LYS A 502 -28.61 44.81 -8.23
CA LYS A 502 -27.27 45.43 -8.43
C LYS A 502 -26.44 44.84 -9.58
N THR A 503 -26.78 43.66 -10.09
CA THR A 503 -26.03 43.01 -11.19
C THR A 503 -26.35 43.58 -12.57
N GLN A 504 -27.56 44.12 -12.78
CA GLN A 504 -27.94 44.72 -14.06
C GLN A 504 -27.33 46.11 -14.28
N ASP A 505 -27.14 46.89 -13.22
CA ASP A 505 -26.62 48.26 -13.31
C ASP A 505 -25.11 48.30 -13.62
N VAL A 506 -24.38 47.26 -13.19
CA VAL A 506 -22.99 47.04 -13.63
C VAL A 506 -22.99 46.92 -15.16
N LEU A 507 -23.88 46.16 -15.79
CA LEU A 507 -23.91 45.83 -17.24
C LEU A 507 -24.36 46.94 -18.22
N SER A 508 -24.43 48.21 -17.82
CA SER A 508 -24.86 49.32 -18.70
C SER A 508 -23.89 49.61 -19.88
N SER A 509 -24.42 50.13 -21.00
CA SER A 509 -23.75 50.24 -22.30
C SER A 509 -22.68 51.35 -22.42
N GLU A 510 -22.70 52.35 -21.54
CA GLU A 510 -21.77 53.49 -21.55
C GLU A 510 -20.64 53.34 -20.52
N ARG A 511 -19.87 52.24 -20.60
CA ARG A 511 -18.65 52.07 -19.77
C ARG A 511 -17.38 52.57 -20.44
N HIS A 512 -16.43 53.02 -19.62
CA HIS A 512 -15.06 53.30 -20.05
C HIS A 512 -14.41 52.06 -20.72
N PRO A 513 -13.60 52.21 -21.78
CA PRO A 513 -12.98 51.08 -22.49
C PRO A 513 -12.21 50.12 -21.57
N ASP A 514 -11.46 50.65 -20.61
CA ASP A 514 -10.70 49.84 -19.64
C ASP A 514 -11.60 48.95 -18.77
N ASP A 515 -12.82 49.41 -18.42
CA ASP A 515 -13.79 48.63 -17.64
C ASP A 515 -14.32 47.46 -18.45
N LYS A 516 -14.61 47.68 -19.73
CA LYS A 516 -15.02 46.61 -20.65
C LYS A 516 -13.90 45.57 -20.79
N GLN A 517 -12.67 46.04 -20.95
CA GLN A 517 -11.52 45.17 -21.12
C GLN A 517 -11.23 44.30 -19.88
N ILE A 518 -11.30 44.83 -18.66
CA ILE A 518 -11.05 44.03 -17.46
C ILE A 518 -12.14 42.97 -17.24
N LEU A 519 -13.39 43.27 -17.58
CA LEU A 519 -14.49 42.31 -17.47
C LEU A 519 -14.36 41.17 -18.47
N GLU A 520 -14.01 41.48 -19.73
CA GLU A 520 -13.70 40.45 -20.72
C GLU A 520 -12.54 39.55 -20.29
N LYS A 521 -11.52 40.12 -19.62
CA LYS A 521 -10.42 39.35 -19.05
C LYS A 521 -10.89 38.50 -17.87
N LEU A 522 -11.71 39.04 -16.98
CA LEU A 522 -12.29 38.31 -15.86
C LEU A 522 -13.12 37.12 -16.36
N ASP A 523 -13.98 37.31 -17.36
CA ASP A 523 -14.79 36.23 -17.95
C ASP A 523 -13.93 35.11 -18.53
N LYS A 524 -12.83 35.46 -19.20
CA LYS A 524 -11.84 34.49 -19.68
C LYS A 524 -11.16 33.76 -18.53
N THR A 525 -10.74 34.49 -17.49
CA THR A 525 -10.13 33.93 -16.28
C THR A 525 -11.09 32.97 -15.57
N ILE A 526 -12.37 33.32 -15.41
CA ILE A 526 -13.39 32.43 -14.84
C ILE A 526 -13.45 31.13 -15.64
N ALA A 527 -13.64 31.23 -16.96
CA ALA A 527 -13.76 30.05 -17.82
C ALA A 527 -12.51 29.15 -17.77
N GLU A 528 -11.32 29.74 -17.74
CA GLU A 528 -10.05 29.01 -17.67
C GLU A 528 -9.83 28.34 -16.31
N VAL A 529 -10.09 29.05 -15.22
CA VAL A 529 -9.97 28.53 -13.85
C VAL A 529 -10.97 27.39 -13.63
N THR A 530 -12.24 27.56 -14.02
CA THR A 530 -13.26 26.50 -13.94
C THR A 530 -12.82 25.26 -14.72
N LYS A 531 -12.37 25.43 -15.97
CA LYS A 531 -11.85 24.32 -16.78
C LYS A 531 -10.68 23.60 -16.11
N ASN A 532 -9.75 24.35 -15.52
CA ASN A 532 -8.58 23.78 -14.85
C ASN A 532 -8.96 23.03 -13.57
N ILE A 533 -9.95 23.51 -12.80
CA ILE A 533 -10.47 22.80 -11.63
C ILE A 533 -11.19 21.51 -12.05
N ASP A 534 -12.07 21.58 -13.05
CA ASP A 534 -12.82 20.41 -13.57
C ASP A 534 -11.90 19.33 -14.14
N SER A 535 -10.73 19.74 -14.67
CA SER A 535 -9.70 18.85 -15.19
C SER A 535 -8.63 18.47 -14.16
N PHE A 536 -8.78 18.90 -12.91
CA PHE A 536 -7.81 18.70 -11.81
C PHE A 536 -6.40 19.25 -12.07
N ASN A 537 -6.27 20.22 -12.97
CA ASN A 537 -5.04 20.97 -13.23
C ASN A 537 -4.92 22.13 -12.23
N LEU A 538 -4.89 21.82 -10.94
CA LEU A 538 -4.97 22.82 -9.87
C LEU A 538 -3.79 23.80 -9.89
N HIS A 539 -2.59 23.34 -10.27
CA HIS A 539 -1.43 24.19 -10.48
C HIS A 539 -1.68 25.29 -11.53
N LEU A 540 -2.34 24.97 -12.66
CA LEU A 540 -2.69 25.95 -13.69
C LEU A 540 -3.78 26.90 -13.20
N ALA A 541 -4.79 26.41 -12.47
CA ALA A 541 -5.83 27.26 -11.89
C ALA A 541 -5.21 28.33 -10.97
N THR A 542 -4.26 27.95 -10.10
CA THR A 542 -3.56 28.89 -9.22
C THR A 542 -2.68 29.89 -9.97
N GLU A 543 -2.04 29.46 -11.06
CA GLU A 543 -1.21 30.32 -11.91
C GLU A 543 -2.06 31.35 -12.66
N THR A 544 -3.15 30.91 -13.31
CA THR A 544 -4.10 31.80 -14.00
C THR A 544 -4.66 32.87 -13.06
N LEU A 545 -5.01 32.51 -11.82
CA LEU A 545 -5.50 33.46 -10.82
C LEU A 545 -4.44 34.45 -10.37
N TYR A 546 -3.22 33.98 -10.11
CA TYR A 546 -2.09 34.83 -9.74
C TYR A 546 -1.82 35.87 -10.83
N GLU A 547 -1.70 35.43 -12.09
CA GLU A 547 -1.43 36.30 -13.25
C GLU A 547 -2.53 37.35 -13.44
N PHE A 548 -3.81 36.94 -13.38
CA PHE A 548 -4.93 37.88 -13.52
C PHE A 548 -4.93 38.91 -12.39
N ILE A 549 -4.90 38.48 -11.13
CA ILE A 549 -5.05 39.38 -9.98
C ILE A 549 -3.85 40.34 -9.89
N TRP A 550 -2.64 39.82 -10.06
CA TRP A 550 -1.44 40.64 -9.92
C TRP A 550 -1.25 41.55 -11.13
N HIS A 551 -1.20 40.99 -12.33
CA HIS A 551 -0.70 41.71 -13.50
C HIS A 551 -1.79 42.36 -14.35
N GLU A 552 -3.00 41.80 -14.39
CA GLU A 552 -4.11 42.40 -15.14
C GLU A 552 -4.96 43.33 -14.26
N PHE A 553 -5.32 42.87 -13.06
CA PHE A 553 -6.18 43.64 -12.18
C PHE A 553 -5.38 44.72 -11.43
N ALA A 554 -4.34 44.34 -10.69
CA ALA A 554 -3.65 45.30 -9.84
C ALA A 554 -2.67 46.21 -10.60
N ASP A 555 -1.79 45.65 -11.43
CA ASP A 555 -0.74 46.45 -12.09
C ASP A 555 -1.27 47.30 -13.26
N LYS A 556 -2.39 46.92 -13.88
CA LYS A 556 -2.97 47.63 -15.05
C LYS A 556 -4.29 48.30 -14.72
N TYR A 557 -5.32 47.54 -14.35
CA TYR A 557 -6.66 48.09 -14.22
C TYR A 557 -6.79 49.05 -13.04
N ILE A 558 -6.37 48.66 -11.83
CA ILE A 558 -6.40 49.55 -10.65
C ILE A 558 -5.65 50.84 -10.94
N GLU A 559 -4.46 50.76 -11.54
CA GLU A 559 -3.67 51.94 -11.93
C GLU A 559 -4.42 52.85 -12.91
N SER A 560 -5.07 52.30 -13.94
CA SER A 560 -5.87 53.07 -14.92
C SER A 560 -7.05 53.80 -14.28
N THR A 561 -7.60 53.28 -13.18
CA THR A 561 -8.78 53.85 -12.52
C THR A 561 -8.47 54.98 -11.55
N LYS A 562 -7.20 55.23 -11.17
CA LYS A 562 -6.83 56.17 -10.11
C LYS A 562 -7.39 57.59 -10.30
N ASN A 563 -7.50 58.06 -11.54
CA ASN A 563 -8.02 59.39 -11.87
C ASN A 563 -9.56 59.44 -12.01
N ARG A 564 -10.22 58.28 -12.12
CA ARG A 564 -11.68 58.15 -12.33
C ARG A 564 -12.32 57.20 -11.31
N ARG A 565 -11.76 57.17 -10.10
CA ARG A 565 -12.02 56.11 -9.12
C ARG A 565 -13.48 55.99 -8.69
N ALA A 566 -14.18 57.12 -8.52
CA ALA A 566 -15.60 57.10 -8.14
C ALA A 566 -16.50 56.44 -9.20
N GLU A 567 -16.19 56.65 -10.48
CA GLU A 567 -16.87 56.04 -11.62
C GLU A 567 -16.55 54.54 -11.71
N ALA A 568 -15.28 54.16 -11.60
CA ALA A 568 -14.83 52.77 -11.71
C ALA A 568 -15.15 51.90 -10.47
N GLN A 569 -15.58 52.51 -9.36
CA GLN A 569 -15.77 51.85 -8.06
C GLN A 569 -16.66 50.59 -8.12
N PRO A 570 -17.82 50.58 -8.81
CA PRO A 570 -18.65 49.37 -8.90
C PRO A 570 -17.95 48.21 -9.62
N VAL A 571 -17.14 48.51 -10.64
CA VAL A 571 -16.40 47.50 -11.42
C VAL A 571 -15.22 46.97 -10.61
N LEU A 572 -14.49 47.84 -9.90
CA LEU A 572 -13.44 47.45 -8.95
C LEU A 572 -13.97 46.47 -7.89
N GLU A 573 -15.11 46.78 -7.28
CA GLU A 573 -15.75 45.92 -6.27
C GLU A 573 -16.19 44.58 -6.86
N TYR A 574 -16.80 44.58 -8.05
CA TYR A 574 -17.24 43.36 -8.72
C TYR A 574 -16.06 42.45 -9.10
N VAL A 575 -15.04 43.00 -9.75
CA VAL A 575 -13.85 42.23 -10.18
C VAL A 575 -13.12 41.67 -8.97
N PHE A 576 -12.96 42.46 -7.90
CA PHE A 576 -12.27 42.00 -6.71
C PHE A 576 -13.06 40.91 -5.98
N LYS A 577 -14.37 41.10 -5.77
CA LYS A 577 -15.24 40.09 -5.15
C LYS A 577 -15.18 38.77 -5.92
N THR A 578 -15.36 38.82 -7.23
CA THR A 578 -15.33 37.62 -8.08
C THR A 578 -13.97 36.94 -8.05
N SER A 579 -12.88 37.72 -8.02
CA SER A 579 -11.52 37.18 -7.87
C SER A 579 -11.33 36.45 -6.54
N LEU A 580 -11.86 36.99 -5.44
CA LEU A 580 -11.82 36.33 -4.13
C LEU A 580 -12.66 35.04 -4.11
N GLU A 581 -13.82 35.03 -4.75
CA GLU A 581 -14.67 33.82 -4.88
C GLU A 581 -13.92 32.70 -5.61
N LEU A 582 -13.23 33.02 -6.71
CA LEU A 582 -12.41 32.04 -7.45
C LEU A 582 -11.18 31.58 -6.67
N LEU A 583 -10.59 32.45 -5.84
CA LEU A 583 -9.39 32.17 -5.08
C LEU A 583 -9.67 31.37 -3.80
N HIS A 584 -10.87 31.47 -3.24
CA HIS A 584 -11.26 30.87 -1.96
C HIS A 584 -10.96 29.36 -1.82
N PRO A 585 -11.15 28.49 -2.83
CA PRO A 585 -10.72 27.09 -2.74
C PRO A 585 -9.21 26.91 -2.46
N PHE A 586 -8.39 27.89 -2.86
CA PHE A 586 -6.93 27.84 -2.73
C PHE A 586 -6.43 28.62 -1.51
N MET A 587 -6.97 29.82 -1.27
CA MET A 587 -6.63 30.71 -0.15
C MET A 587 -7.90 31.06 0.67
N PRO A 588 -8.38 30.16 1.54
CA PRO A 588 -9.63 30.35 2.27
C PRO A 588 -9.56 31.35 3.44
N PHE A 589 -8.38 31.75 3.91
CA PHE A 589 -8.25 32.53 5.15
C PHE A 589 -7.98 34.01 4.88
N ILE A 590 -6.90 34.33 4.15
CA ILE A 590 -6.29 35.66 4.01
C ILE A 590 -6.58 36.51 5.25
N ASP A 591 -5.87 36.19 6.33
CA ASP A 591 -5.91 36.95 7.59
C ASP A 591 -5.43 38.39 7.40
#